data_AF-A0A848X5K2-F1
#
_entry.id   AF-A0A848X5K2-F1
#
_cell.length_a   1.000
_cell.length_b   1.000
_cell.length_c   1.000
_cell.angle_alpha   90.00
_cell.angle_beta   90.00
_cell.angle_gamma   90.00
#
_symmetry.space_group_name_H-M   'P 1'
#
loop_
_entity.id
_entity.type
_entity.pdbx_description
1 polymer ?
#
loop_
_entity_poly.entity_id
_entity_poly.type
_entity_poly.pdbx_seq_one_letter_code
_entity_poly.pdbx_strand_id
1 'polypeptide(L)'
;MIASVTPDGREIVVANIRAHNVSIVSLERVFAGDPDPEVARIPLTRADGRPARPKGTAVTPDGRYAIVSGGPGLRPYSQEVGHLYVIDLRSREVVATVTGVGNDPYGVAVVVR
;
A
#
# COMPACT_ATOMS: atom_id res chain seq x y z
N MET A 1 2.68 -8.62 -6.93
CA MET A 1 2.85 -7.79 -5.72
C MET A 1 4.10 -6.97 -5.97
N ILE A 2 3.98 -5.65 -6.01
CA ILE A 2 5.08 -4.74 -6.36
C ILE A 2 5.22 -3.74 -5.22
N ALA A 3 6.40 -3.74 -4.59
CA ALA A 3 6.77 -2.74 -3.60
C ALA A 3 7.21 -1.45 -4.31
N SER A 4 7.16 -0.34 -3.58
CA SER A 4 7.62 0.96 -4.06
C SER A 4 8.66 1.53 -3.10
N VAL A 5 9.49 2.43 -3.60
CA VAL A 5 10.50 3.17 -2.81
C VAL A 5 10.07 4.62 -2.76
N THR A 6 10.27 5.29 -1.64
CA THR A 6 10.09 6.74 -1.54
C THR A 6 11.04 7.47 -2.50
N PRO A 7 10.66 8.63 -3.05
CA PRO A 7 11.50 9.36 -4.01
C PRO A 7 12.89 9.74 -3.48
N ASP A 8 13.03 9.92 -2.17
CA ASP A 8 14.30 10.19 -1.50
C ASP A 8 15.17 8.93 -1.29
N GLY A 9 14.67 7.75 -1.67
CA GLY A 9 15.38 6.47 -1.56
C GLY A 9 15.53 5.95 -0.12
N ARG A 10 14.80 6.50 0.86
CA ARG A 10 14.98 6.16 2.28
C ARG A 10 14.12 5.02 2.77
N GLU A 11 12.93 4.81 2.18
CA GLU A 11 11.96 3.84 2.67
C GLU A 11 11.37 3.00 1.54
N ILE A 12 11.12 1.71 1.83
CA ILE A 12 10.35 0.81 0.99
C ILE A 12 8.94 0.65 1.58
N VAL A 13 7.92 0.73 0.74
CA VAL A 13 6.52 0.45 1.06
C VAL A 13 6.15 -0.94 0.53
N VAL A 14 5.80 -1.87 1.42
CA VAL A 14 5.55 -3.28 1.09
C VAL A 14 4.11 -3.65 1.42
N ALA A 15 3.34 -4.08 0.40
CA ALA A 15 2.00 -4.61 0.58
C ALA A 15 2.01 -6.08 1.02
N ASN A 16 1.39 -6.38 2.18
CA ASN A 16 1.31 -7.73 2.73
C ASN A 16 -0.10 -8.30 2.56
N ILE A 17 -0.35 -8.97 1.43
CA ILE A 17 -1.72 -9.39 1.03
C ILE A 17 -2.46 -10.21 2.09
N ARG A 18 -1.79 -11.15 2.76
CA ARG A 18 -2.40 -12.05 3.76
C ARG A 18 -2.48 -11.43 5.16
N ALA A 19 -1.57 -10.51 5.48
CA ALA A 19 -1.58 -9.82 6.77
C ALA A 19 -2.49 -8.59 6.77
N HIS A 20 -2.99 -8.18 5.59
CA HIS A 20 -3.88 -7.03 5.41
C HIS A 20 -3.28 -5.74 5.97
N ASN A 21 -1.98 -5.57 5.81
CA ASN A 21 -1.24 -4.40 6.25
C ASN A 21 -0.16 -4.02 5.23
N VAL A 22 0.49 -2.90 5.50
CA VAL A 22 1.63 -2.39 4.76
C VAL A 22 2.79 -2.23 5.72
N SER A 23 3.96 -2.73 5.34
CA SER A 23 5.21 -2.50 6.05
C SER A 23 5.95 -1.32 5.42
N ILE A 24 6.48 -0.45 6.27
CA ILE A 24 7.43 0.60 5.90
C ILE A 24 8.79 0.17 6.43
N VAL A 25 9.75 0.01 5.53
CA VAL A 25 11.10 -0.48 5.86
C VAL A 25 12.12 0.61 5.56
N SER A 26 12.98 0.92 6.54
CA SER A 26 14.08 1.87 6.35
C SER A 26 15.25 1.21 5.61
N LEU A 27 15.62 1.77 4.46
CA LEU A 27 16.75 1.29 3.68
C LEU A 27 18.09 1.56 4.36
N GLU A 28 18.22 2.66 5.08
CA GLU A 28 19.40 2.97 5.89
C GLU A 28 19.67 1.87 6.92
N ARG A 29 18.64 1.44 7.66
CA ARG A 29 18.73 0.35 8.65
C ARG A 29 19.03 -0.99 8.00
N VAL A 30 18.41 -1.28 6.84
CA VAL A 30 18.72 -2.48 6.05
C VAL A 30 20.21 -2.52 5.71
N PHE A 31 20.78 -1.44 5.19
CA PHE A 31 22.19 -1.40 4.81
C PHE A 31 23.16 -1.39 6.00
N ALA A 32 22.70 -0.92 7.17
CA ALA A 32 23.44 -1.02 8.42
C ALA A 32 23.42 -2.44 9.03
N GLY A 33 22.63 -3.37 8.48
CA GLY A 33 22.50 -4.74 8.99
C GLY A 33 21.61 -4.86 10.23
N ASP A 34 20.70 -3.91 10.46
CA ASP A 34 19.72 -3.97 11.54
C ASP A 34 18.80 -5.20 11.35
N PRO A 35 18.65 -6.08 12.36
CA PRO A 35 17.73 -7.21 12.27
C PRO A 35 16.24 -6.82 12.25
N ASP A 36 15.88 -5.59 12.62
CA ASP A 36 14.50 -5.08 12.61
C ASP A 36 14.37 -3.70 11.92
N PRO A 37 14.51 -3.66 10.58
CA PRO A 37 14.49 -2.39 9.83
C PRO A 37 13.07 -1.87 9.54
N GLU A 38 12.01 -2.56 9.98
CA GLU A 38 10.62 -2.11 9.80
C GLU A 38 10.31 -0.97 10.76
N VAL A 39 10.10 0.23 10.21
CA VAL A 39 9.86 1.45 10.99
C VAL A 39 8.37 1.73 11.22
N ALA A 40 7.49 1.11 10.46
CA ALA A 40 6.05 1.15 10.69
C ALA A 40 5.33 -0.06 10.07
N ARG A 41 4.25 -0.49 10.72
CA ARG A 41 3.32 -1.48 10.19
C ARG A 41 1.90 -0.92 10.24
N ILE A 42 1.32 -0.68 9.08
CA ILE A 42 0.06 0.06 8.93
C ILE A 42 -1.05 -0.91 8.55
N PRO A 43 -2.04 -1.18 9.44
CA PRO A 43 -3.16 -2.03 9.11
C PRO A 43 -4.04 -1.37 8.06
N LEU A 44 -4.51 -2.14 7.08
CA LEU A 44 -5.51 -1.70 6.13
C LEU A 44 -6.84 -2.33 6.48
N THR A 45 -7.80 -1.49 6.85
CA THR A 45 -9.15 -1.91 7.22
C THR A 45 -10.13 -1.50 6.13
N ARG A 46 -11.06 -2.40 5.82
CA ARG A 46 -12.22 -2.07 5.00
C ARG A 46 -13.39 -1.71 5.90
N ALA A 47 -14.20 -0.74 5.47
CA ALA A 47 -15.41 -0.35 6.20
C ALA A 47 -16.40 -1.51 6.38
N ASP A 48 -16.39 -2.49 5.47
CA ASP A 48 -17.24 -3.68 5.53
C ASP A 48 -16.66 -4.82 6.40
N GLY A 49 -15.54 -4.58 7.11
CA GLY A 49 -14.87 -5.55 7.97
C GLY A 49 -14.18 -6.70 7.23
N ARG A 50 -14.17 -6.69 5.89
CA ARG A 50 -13.54 -7.76 5.09
C ARG A 50 -12.04 -7.55 4.93
N PRO A 51 -11.29 -8.61 4.54
CA PRO A 51 -9.88 -8.53 4.17
C PRO A 51 -9.54 -7.45 3.13
N ALA A 52 -8.59 -6.56 3.46
CA ALA A 52 -8.13 -5.49 2.56
C ALA A 52 -7.33 -5.99 1.35
N ARG A 53 -6.62 -7.12 1.49
CA ARG A 53 -5.84 -7.79 0.43
C ARG A 53 -4.97 -6.83 -0.41
N PRO A 54 -4.06 -6.04 0.21
CA PRO A 54 -3.19 -5.13 -0.55
C PRO A 54 -2.27 -5.89 -1.51
N LYS A 55 -1.95 -5.31 -2.66
CA LYS A 55 -1.15 -5.98 -3.71
C LYS A 55 -0.03 -5.15 -4.30
N GLY A 56 -0.34 -3.96 -4.81
CA GLY A 56 0.60 -3.06 -5.45
C GLY A 56 0.68 -1.76 -4.69
N THR A 57 1.85 -1.13 -4.74
CA THR A 57 2.10 0.17 -4.10
C THR A 57 2.75 1.13 -5.08
N ALA A 58 2.48 2.42 -4.93
CA ALA A 58 3.19 3.51 -5.58
C ALA A 58 3.28 4.70 -4.62
N VAL A 59 4.34 5.51 -4.72
CA VAL A 59 4.53 6.70 -3.86
C VAL A 59 4.40 7.96 -4.71
N THR A 60 3.77 9.00 -4.16
CA THR A 60 3.68 10.31 -4.82
C THR A 60 5.07 10.95 -4.95
N PRO A 61 5.32 11.77 -6.00
CA PRO A 61 6.66 12.34 -6.22
C PRO A 61 7.17 13.26 -5.11
N ASP A 62 6.27 13.84 -4.31
CA ASP A 62 6.62 14.61 -3.11
C ASP A 62 6.95 13.73 -1.89
N GLY A 63 6.87 12.40 -2.03
CA GLY A 63 7.12 11.43 -0.98
C GLY A 63 6.08 11.42 0.14
N ARG A 64 4.95 12.15 -0.01
CA ARG A 64 3.99 12.31 1.08
C ARG A 64 3.04 11.13 1.20
N TYR A 65 2.57 10.58 0.08
CA TYR A 65 1.53 9.55 0.10
C TYR A 65 1.98 8.26 -0.58
N ALA A 66 1.62 7.13 0.01
CA ALA A 66 1.63 5.84 -0.66
C ALA A 66 0.20 5.47 -1.09
N ILE A 67 0.04 5.08 -2.35
CA ILE A 67 -1.19 4.55 -2.93
C ILE A 67 -1.07 3.04 -3.00
N VAL A 68 -2.02 2.33 -2.39
CA VAL A 68 -1.98 0.87 -2.26
C VAL A 68 -3.24 0.28 -2.88
N SER A 69 -3.07 -0.53 -3.91
CA SER A 69 -4.19 -1.28 -4.49
C SER A 69 -4.55 -2.46 -3.61
N GLY A 70 -5.84 -2.77 -3.50
CA GLY A 70 -6.29 -3.92 -2.75
C GLY A 70 -7.72 -4.33 -3.06
N GLY A 71 -8.16 -5.38 -2.38
CA GLY A 71 -9.48 -5.96 -2.55
C GLY A 71 -9.45 -7.36 -3.17
N PRO A 72 -10.58 -8.06 -3.15
CA PRO A 72 -10.65 -9.45 -3.55
C PRO A 72 -10.90 -9.60 -5.05
N GLY A 73 -10.50 -10.76 -5.57
CA GLY A 73 -11.05 -11.31 -6.81
C GLY A 73 -12.29 -12.14 -6.52
N LEU A 74 -13.46 -11.67 -6.96
CA LEU A 74 -14.76 -12.31 -6.74
C LEU A 74 -15.56 -12.43 -8.03
N ARG A 75 -16.33 -13.52 -8.14
CA ARG A 75 -17.27 -13.73 -9.26
C ARG A 75 -18.63 -13.07 -8.96
N PRO A 76 -19.34 -12.56 -9.99
CA PRO A 76 -18.84 -12.34 -11.35
C PRO A 76 -17.74 -11.26 -11.38
N TYR A 77 -16.72 -11.43 -12.24
CA TYR A 77 -15.58 -10.52 -12.30
C TYR A 77 -15.92 -9.11 -12.82
N SER A 78 -17.17 -8.89 -13.24
CA SER A 78 -17.71 -7.58 -13.58
C SER A 78 -17.98 -6.68 -12.36
N GLN A 79 -17.91 -7.20 -11.13
CA GLN A 79 -18.13 -6.39 -9.94
C GLN A 79 -16.91 -5.55 -9.55
N GLU A 80 -17.16 -4.30 -9.21
CA GLU A 80 -16.18 -3.31 -8.77
C GLU A 80 -15.95 -3.37 -7.25
N VAL A 81 -15.31 -4.44 -6.79
CA VAL A 81 -15.10 -4.74 -5.36
C VAL A 81 -13.72 -4.34 -4.83
N GLY A 82 -12.85 -3.83 -5.71
CA GLY A 82 -11.51 -3.39 -5.39
C GLY A 82 -11.45 -2.00 -4.76
N HIS A 83 -10.28 -1.70 -4.20
CA HIS A 83 -10.01 -0.51 -3.39
C HIS A 83 -8.65 0.08 -3.72
N LEU A 84 -8.50 1.39 -3.51
CA LEU A 84 -7.21 2.02 -3.28
C LEU A 84 -7.18 2.58 -1.85
N TYR A 85 -6.09 2.35 -1.14
CA TYR A 85 -5.83 2.95 0.17
C TYR A 85 -4.76 4.02 0.00
N VAL A 86 -4.98 5.20 0.57
CA VAL A 86 -4.02 6.30 0.58
C VAL A 86 -3.45 6.41 1.98
N ILE A 87 -2.15 6.21 2.10
CA ILE A 87 -1.41 6.30 3.36
C ILE A 87 -0.62 7.60 3.34
N ASP A 88 -0.78 8.46 4.35
CA ASP A 88 0.17 9.55 4.57
C ASP A 88 1.42 8.97 5.26
N LEU A 89 2.55 9.04 4.57
CA LEU A 89 3.81 8.45 5.02
C LEU A 89 4.43 9.23 6.18
N ARG A 90 4.00 10.46 6.48
CA ARG A 90 4.48 11.20 7.63
C ARG A 90 3.76 10.79 8.91
N SER A 91 2.43 10.71 8.87
CA SER A 91 1.64 10.27 10.04
C SER A 91 1.57 8.76 10.19
N ARG A 92 1.89 7.99 9.13
CA ARG A 92 1.77 6.52 9.07
C ARG A 92 0.31 6.05 9.19
N GLU A 93 -0.62 6.84 8.66
CA GLU A 93 -2.05 6.57 8.75
C GLU A 93 -2.69 6.46 7.37
N VAL A 94 -3.74 5.64 7.28
CA VAL A 94 -4.63 5.63 6.12
C VAL A 94 -5.51 6.88 6.19
N VAL A 95 -5.31 7.80 5.25
CA VAL A 95 -6.03 9.09 5.19
C VAL A 95 -7.20 9.09 4.21
N ALA A 96 -7.24 8.12 3.29
CA ALA A 96 -8.39 7.91 2.41
C ALA A 96 -8.48 6.46 1.91
N THR A 97 -9.71 6.05 1.59
CA THR A 97 -10.01 4.79 0.90
C THR A 97 -10.92 5.09 -0.28
N VAL A 98 -10.49 4.71 -1.48
CA VAL A 98 -11.30 4.75 -2.70
C VAL A 98 -11.92 3.37 -2.90
N THR A 99 -13.24 3.31 -2.98
CA THR A 99 -14.00 2.08 -3.23
C THR A 99 -14.48 2.02 -4.68
N GLY A 100 -14.89 0.84 -5.17
CA GLY A 100 -15.42 0.70 -6.52
C GLY A 100 -14.33 0.58 -7.59
N VAL A 101 -13.12 0.15 -7.22
CA VAL A 101 -11.98 0.09 -8.13
C VAL A 101 -11.87 -1.30 -8.74
N GLY A 102 -12.65 -1.56 -9.80
CA GLY A 102 -12.58 -2.81 -10.58
C GLY A 102 -12.64 -4.09 -9.73
N ASN A 103 -12.25 -5.22 -10.32
CA ASN A 103 -12.13 -6.49 -9.62
C ASN A 103 -10.65 -6.85 -9.44
N ASP A 104 -10.25 -7.20 -8.22
CA ASP A 104 -8.89 -7.65 -7.90
C ASP A 104 -7.77 -6.73 -8.42
N PRO A 105 -7.74 -5.40 -8.16
CA PRO A 105 -6.69 -4.54 -8.71
C PRO A 105 -5.29 -4.97 -8.24
N TYR A 106 -4.30 -4.85 -9.13
CA TYR A 106 -2.90 -5.27 -8.92
C TYR A 106 -1.93 -4.09 -9.03
N GLY A 107 -1.47 -3.77 -10.24
CA GLY A 107 -0.50 -2.71 -10.47
C GLY A 107 -1.12 -1.34 -10.22
N VAL A 108 -0.36 -0.45 -9.59
CA VAL A 108 -0.70 0.96 -9.45
C VAL A 108 0.56 1.76 -9.75
N ALA A 109 0.39 2.90 -10.42
CA ALA A 109 1.45 3.86 -10.68
C ALA A 109 0.90 5.26 -10.42
N VAL A 110 1.78 6.15 -9.97
CA VAL A 110 1.48 7.58 -9.84
C VAL A 110 2.30 8.31 -10.90
N VAL A 111 1.67 9.24 -11.61
CA VAL A 111 2.32 10.15 -12.55
C VAL A 111 1.95 11.57 -12.17
N VAL A 112 2.89 12.49 -12.32
CA VAL A 112 2.60 13.94 -12.27
C VAL A 112 2.13 14.42 -13.63
N ARG A 113 1.30 15.46 -13.62
CA ARG A 113 1.04 16.28 -14.80
C ARG A 113 1.95 17.50 -14.77
#